data_AF-A0A1V5Q0X8-F1
#
_entry.id   AF-A0A1V5Q0X8-F1
#
_cell.length_a   1.000
_cell.length_b   1.000
_cell.length_c   1.000
_cell.angle_alpha   90.00
_cell.angle_beta   90.00
_cell.angle_gamma   90.00
#
_symmetry.space_group_name_H-M   'P 1'
#
loop_
_entity.id
_entity.type
_entity.pdbx_description
1 polymer ?
#
loop_
_entity_poly.entity_id
_entity_poly.type
_entity_poly.pdbx_seq_one_letter_code
_entity_poly.pdbx_strand_id
1 'polypeptide(L)'
;MTILVIVCLLVLPFDWCRLEIFGLVIAAMLVGFVDDRKRGGLTELQLGAADFVIALLGALAISRLQPVTLWLPLYKFPLTVSPWIFVPLGTALIWLAINATNCTDGVDGLSGSLTALAFVFLGAILYAVVGHVDISQYLLVPHYTDGADWGIIAFVLVGCLAGYLWHNAHPSAVLMGDAGSRPMGFLLGVLVLAAGNPFLIVVVAFMVLVDGATGLLKVALLRFFKIGIFRNVRYPLHDHVRKELGWSNTQVLLRFVLLQAIITPILLVLLFKVR
;
A
#
# COMPACT_ATOMS: atom_id res chain seq x y z
N MET A 1 -2.62 13.52 5.28
CA MET A 1 -1.33 12.99 5.77
C MET A 1 -0.74 13.80 6.93
N THR A 2 -0.79 15.13 6.91
CA THR A 2 -0.36 15.95 8.06
C THR A 2 -1.08 15.58 9.37
N ILE A 3 -2.42 15.45 9.32
CA ILE A 3 -3.22 15.02 10.48
C ILE A 3 -2.78 13.65 10.99
N LEU A 4 -2.55 12.68 10.09
CA LEU A 4 -2.02 11.36 10.44
C LEU A 4 -0.73 11.49 11.26
N VAL A 5 0.26 12.22 10.76
CA VAL A 5 1.57 12.37 11.43
C VAL A 5 1.41 13.03 12.80
N ILE A 6 0.62 14.10 12.91
CA ILE A 6 0.38 14.78 14.18
C ILE A 6 -0.27 13.84 15.19
N VAL A 7 -1.34 13.12 14.80
CA VAL A 7 -2.04 12.19 15.69
C VAL A 7 -1.11 11.04 16.11
N CYS A 8 -0.33 10.48 15.18
CA CYS A 8 0.62 9.42 15.50
C CYS A 8 1.71 9.88 16.47
N LEU A 9 2.25 11.10 16.31
CA LEU A 9 3.23 11.66 17.25
C LEU A 9 2.67 11.90 18.66
N LEU A 10 1.36 12.11 18.79
CA LEU A 10 0.69 12.30 20.08
C LEU A 10 0.37 10.98 20.79
N VAL A 11 0.06 9.92 20.04
CA VAL A 11 -0.47 8.66 20.59
C VAL A 11 0.61 7.59 20.72
N LEU A 12 1.63 7.59 19.87
CA LEU A 12 2.66 6.55 19.84
C LEU A 12 3.89 6.92 20.68
N PRO A 13 4.56 5.93 21.28
CA PRO A 13 5.84 6.15 21.92
C PRO A 13 6.89 6.56 20.87
N PHE A 14 7.82 7.41 21.30
CA PHE A 14 8.90 7.90 20.44
C PHE A 14 9.80 6.76 19.97
N ASP A 15 10.02 6.67 18.66
CA ASP A 15 11.02 5.81 18.03
C ASP A 15 11.57 6.48 16.76
N TRP A 16 12.85 6.27 16.51
CA TRP A 16 13.57 6.86 15.39
C TRP A 16 13.10 6.34 14.03
N CYS A 17 12.81 5.04 13.90
CA CYS A 17 12.32 4.50 12.62
C CYS A 17 10.95 5.07 12.29
N ARG A 18 10.02 5.12 13.25
CA ARG A 18 8.70 5.73 13.04
C ARG A 18 8.81 7.20 12.64
N LEU A 19 9.70 7.96 13.28
CA LEU A 19 9.94 9.36 12.94
C LEU A 19 10.47 9.53 11.50
N GLU A 20 11.43 8.70 11.08
CA GLU A 20 11.94 8.66 9.71
C GLU A 20 10.82 8.35 8.70
N ILE A 21 10.00 7.33 8.99
CA ILE A 21 8.85 6.98 8.14
C ILE A 21 7.86 8.14 8.04
N PHE A 22 7.54 8.85 9.13
CA PHE A 22 6.69 10.03 9.07
C PHE A 22 7.30 11.16 8.25
N GLY A 23 8.61 11.37 8.33
CA GLY A 23 9.34 12.29 7.46
C GLY A 23 9.17 11.93 5.97
N LEU A 24 9.29 10.63 5.64
CA LEU A 24 9.09 10.12 4.28
C LEU A 24 7.64 10.20 3.80
N VAL A 25 6.66 10.03 4.68
CA VAL A 25 5.23 10.27 4.37
C VAL A 25 5.01 11.73 3.96
N ILE A 26 5.59 12.67 4.71
CA ILE A 26 5.50 14.09 4.37
C ILE A 26 6.25 14.37 3.07
N ALA A 27 7.43 13.77 2.85
CA ALA A 27 8.17 13.91 1.60
C ALA A 27 7.37 13.42 0.38
N ALA A 28 6.73 12.25 0.47
CA ALA A 28 5.85 11.71 -0.58
C ALA A 28 4.65 12.61 -0.86
N MET A 29 4.03 13.15 0.20
CA MET A 29 2.95 14.15 0.07
C MET A 29 3.44 15.42 -0.64
N LEU A 30 4.65 15.91 -0.32
CA LEU A 30 5.23 17.10 -0.95
C LEU A 30 5.57 16.87 -2.42
N VAL A 31 6.13 15.71 -2.78
CA VAL A 31 6.38 15.34 -4.18
C VAL A 31 5.07 15.36 -4.96
N GLY A 32 4.03 14.70 -4.45
CA GLY A 32 2.71 14.70 -5.09
C GLY A 32 2.08 16.09 -5.17
N PHE A 33 2.21 16.91 -4.12
CA PHE A 33 1.71 18.29 -4.13
C PHE A 33 2.42 19.16 -5.18
N VAL A 34 3.73 19.00 -5.35
CA VAL A 34 4.49 19.70 -6.39
C VAL A 34 4.02 19.28 -7.77
N ASP A 35 3.72 17.99 -7.96
CA ASP A 35 3.15 17.49 -9.22
C ASP A 35 1.79 18.12 -9.51
N ASP A 36 0.85 18.01 -8.56
CA ASP A 36 -0.51 18.54 -8.65
C ASP A 36 -0.54 20.06 -8.94
N ARG A 37 0.44 20.81 -8.43
CA ARG A 37 0.56 22.27 -8.61
C ARG A 37 1.19 22.68 -9.94
N LYS A 38 2.04 21.84 -10.53
CA LYS A 38 2.83 22.20 -11.70
C LYS A 38 1.98 22.05 -12.97
N ARG A 39 1.91 23.11 -13.79
CA ARG A 39 1.22 23.05 -15.10
C ARG A 39 1.87 21.98 -15.99
N GLY A 40 1.10 20.95 -16.33
CA GLY A 40 1.55 19.81 -17.13
C GLY A 40 2.27 18.72 -16.34
N GLY A 41 2.33 18.81 -15.02
CA GLY A 41 2.93 17.81 -14.14
C GLY A 41 4.47 17.73 -14.21
N LEU A 42 5.02 16.89 -13.37
CA LEU A 42 6.38 16.37 -13.48
C LEU A 42 6.41 15.27 -14.55
N THR A 43 7.61 15.00 -15.06
CA THR A 43 7.77 13.89 -16.01
C THR A 43 7.61 12.54 -15.30
N GLU A 44 7.11 11.52 -16.00
CA GLU A 44 6.99 10.14 -15.47
C GLU A 44 8.30 9.66 -14.82
N LEU A 45 9.44 10.02 -15.42
CA LEU A 45 10.76 9.64 -14.90
C LEU A 45 11.10 10.36 -13.60
N GLN A 46 10.77 11.65 -13.46
CA GLN A 46 11.00 12.43 -12.24
C GLN A 46 10.16 11.91 -11.08
N LEU A 47 8.87 11.65 -11.32
CA LEU A 47 7.96 11.06 -10.33
C LEU A 47 8.44 9.67 -9.93
N GLY A 48 8.68 8.80 -10.91
CA GLY A 48 9.14 7.45 -10.67
C GLY A 48 10.46 7.41 -9.90
N ALA A 49 11.42 8.29 -10.21
CA ALA A 49 12.69 8.39 -9.49
C ALA A 49 12.52 8.92 -8.06
N ALA A 50 11.67 9.92 -7.84
CA ALA A 50 11.38 10.44 -6.51
C ALA A 50 10.72 9.35 -5.63
N ASP A 51 9.72 8.66 -6.17
CA ASP A 51 9.04 7.56 -5.50
C ASP A 51 9.99 6.39 -5.21
N PHE A 52 10.94 6.11 -6.12
CA PHE A 52 11.98 5.10 -5.91
C PHE A 52 12.92 5.47 -4.76
N VAL A 53 13.38 6.73 -4.69
CA VAL A 53 14.23 7.21 -3.59
C VAL A 53 13.50 7.14 -2.26
N ILE A 54 12.23 7.56 -2.22
CA ILE A 54 11.40 7.47 -1.00
C ILE A 54 11.21 6.00 -0.59
N ALA A 55 10.93 5.11 -1.54
CA ALA A 55 10.81 3.68 -1.29
C ALA A 55 12.11 3.06 -0.76
N LEU A 56 13.26 3.46 -1.32
CA LEU A 56 14.59 3.00 -0.88
C LEU A 56 14.87 3.43 0.56
N LEU A 57 14.64 4.70 0.87
CA LEU A 57 14.80 5.22 2.23
C LEU A 57 13.84 4.54 3.20
N GLY A 58 12.60 4.24 2.80
CA GLY A 58 11.66 3.48 3.61
C GLY A 58 12.12 2.06 3.92
N ALA A 59 12.63 1.33 2.91
CA ALA A 59 13.17 -0.02 3.10
C ALA A 59 14.45 -0.01 3.98
N LEU A 60 15.30 1.01 3.83
CA LEU A 60 16.46 1.22 4.69
C LEU A 60 16.06 1.53 6.13
N ALA A 61 15.06 2.39 6.35
CA ALA A 61 14.55 2.73 7.68
C ALA A 61 13.99 1.50 8.42
N ILE A 62 13.27 0.62 7.70
CA ILE A 62 12.72 -0.61 8.27
C ILE A 62 13.81 -1.64 8.58
N SER A 63 14.78 -1.85 7.67
CA SER A 63 15.84 -2.84 7.91
C SER A 63 16.93 -2.36 8.85
N ARG A 64 17.18 -1.05 8.93
CA ARG A 64 18.35 -0.43 9.60
C ARG A 64 19.68 -1.10 9.23
N LEU A 65 19.78 -1.62 8.00
CA LEU A 65 20.90 -2.43 7.52
C LEU A 65 21.21 -3.67 8.39
N GLN A 66 20.20 -4.20 9.10
CA GLN A 66 20.27 -5.43 9.87
C GLN A 66 19.48 -6.56 9.19
N PRO A 67 19.85 -7.84 9.39
CA PRO A 67 19.08 -8.96 8.87
C PRO A 67 17.63 -8.92 9.35
N VAL A 68 16.69 -9.14 8.44
CA VAL A 68 15.25 -9.10 8.72
C VAL A 68 14.67 -10.50 8.66
N THR A 69 13.95 -10.88 9.71
CA THR A 69 13.22 -12.15 9.76
C THR A 69 11.87 -12.00 9.07
N LEU A 70 11.64 -12.81 8.04
CA LEU A 70 10.39 -12.88 7.29
C LEU A 70 9.68 -14.20 7.55
N TRP A 71 8.35 -14.17 7.51
CA TRP A 71 7.53 -15.37 7.40
C TRP A 71 6.87 -15.41 6.02
N LEU A 72 6.95 -16.56 5.36
CA LEU A 72 6.49 -16.73 3.99
C LEU A 72 5.29 -17.70 3.93
N PRO A 73 4.41 -17.56 2.94
CA PRO A 73 3.44 -18.63 2.65
C PRO A 73 4.18 -19.90 2.23
N LEU A 74 3.61 -21.08 2.52
CA LEU A 74 4.14 -22.39 2.14
C LEU A 74 5.50 -22.78 2.76
N TYR A 75 6.09 -21.93 3.61
CA TYR A 75 7.36 -22.18 4.25
C TYR A 75 7.24 -21.99 5.77
N LYS A 76 7.37 -23.08 6.52
CA LYS A 76 7.07 -23.13 7.96
C LYS A 76 8.10 -22.42 8.84
N PHE A 77 9.33 -22.28 8.38
CA PHE A 77 10.41 -21.73 9.18
C PHE A 77 10.60 -20.23 8.89
N PRO A 78 10.89 -19.40 9.91
CA PRO A 78 11.23 -18.01 9.68
C PRO A 78 12.50 -17.91 8.83
N LEU A 79 12.43 -17.12 7.75
CA LEU A 79 13.55 -16.87 6.84
C LEU A 79 14.24 -15.57 7.24
N THR A 80 15.48 -15.66 7.72
CA THR A 80 16.29 -14.46 7.96
C THR A 80 16.97 -14.05 6.67
N VAL A 81 16.66 -12.84 6.19
CA VAL A 81 17.16 -12.31 4.92
C VAL A 81 18.19 -11.23 5.20
N SER A 82 19.31 -11.29 4.48
CA SER A 82 20.35 -10.27 4.53
C SER A 82 19.82 -8.89 4.07
N PRO A 83 20.28 -7.77 4.65
CA PRO A 83 19.88 -6.42 4.21
C PRO A 83 20.08 -6.19 2.72
N TRP A 84 21.13 -6.78 2.14
CA TRP A 84 21.46 -6.65 0.72
C TRP A 84 20.42 -7.25 -0.22
N ILE A 85 19.60 -8.19 0.26
CA ILE A 85 18.48 -8.78 -0.46
C ILE A 85 17.18 -8.09 -0.05
N PHE A 86 17.00 -7.84 1.24
CA PHE A 86 15.78 -7.23 1.78
C PHE A 86 15.57 -5.81 1.23
N VAL A 87 16.60 -4.97 1.19
CA VAL A 87 16.47 -3.56 0.79
C VAL A 87 16.03 -3.43 -0.67
N PRO A 88 16.65 -4.09 -1.67
CA PRO A 88 16.16 -4.01 -3.06
C PRO A 88 14.73 -4.52 -3.24
N LEU A 89 14.38 -5.65 -2.61
CA LEU A 89 13.03 -6.23 -2.71
C LEU A 89 11.98 -5.37 -2.00
N GLY A 90 12.30 -4.87 -0.81
CA GLY A 90 11.45 -3.95 -0.04
C GLY A 90 11.24 -2.63 -0.78
N THR A 91 12.30 -2.10 -1.40
CA THR A 91 12.22 -0.91 -2.26
C THR A 91 11.27 -1.14 -3.42
N ALA A 92 11.42 -2.26 -4.14
CA ALA A 92 10.54 -2.60 -5.25
C ALA A 92 9.07 -2.75 -4.81
N LEU A 93 8.83 -3.36 -3.64
CA LEU A 93 7.49 -3.53 -3.08
C LEU A 93 6.85 -2.18 -2.71
N ILE A 94 7.57 -1.31 -1.98
CA ILE A 94 7.06 0.02 -1.62
C ILE A 94 6.82 0.86 -2.87
N TRP A 95 7.76 0.84 -3.81
CA TRP A 95 7.64 1.60 -5.06
C TRP A 95 6.46 1.13 -5.90
N LEU A 96 6.22 -0.19 -5.97
CA LEU A 96 5.03 -0.76 -6.60
C LEU A 96 3.76 -0.29 -5.89
N ALA A 97 3.72 -0.31 -4.55
CA ALA A 97 2.56 0.10 -3.78
C ALA A 97 2.23 1.58 -3.97
N ILE A 98 3.23 2.47 -4.04
CA ILE A 98 3.05 3.90 -4.36
C ILE A 98 2.34 4.07 -5.71
N ASN A 99 2.93 3.50 -6.77
CA ASN A 99 2.43 3.70 -8.13
C ASN A 99 1.10 3.00 -8.38
N ALA A 100 0.89 1.79 -7.84
CA ALA A 100 -0.38 1.08 -7.95
C ALA A 100 -1.52 1.85 -7.28
N THR A 101 -1.29 2.35 -6.06
CA THR A 101 -2.29 3.16 -5.32
C THR A 101 -2.66 4.43 -6.06
N ASN A 102 -1.68 5.10 -6.68
CA ASN A 102 -1.92 6.27 -7.52
C ASN A 102 -2.71 5.93 -8.79
N CYS A 103 -2.33 4.87 -9.51
CA CYS A 103 -3.07 4.42 -10.70
C CYS A 103 -4.54 4.08 -10.41
N THR A 104 -4.88 3.69 -9.18
CA THR A 104 -6.26 3.40 -8.77
C THR A 104 -7.09 4.67 -8.46
N ASP A 105 -6.45 5.84 -8.35
CA ASP A 105 -7.12 7.12 -8.09
C ASP A 105 -7.69 7.75 -9.37
N GLY A 106 -8.67 7.07 -9.99
CA GLY A 106 -9.34 7.54 -11.21
C GLY A 106 -10.88 7.56 -11.13
N VAL A 107 -11.44 7.13 -9.99
CA VAL A 107 -12.89 7.10 -9.73
C VAL A 107 -13.13 7.60 -8.30
N ASP A 108 -14.11 8.49 -8.14
CA ASP A 108 -14.52 9.04 -6.84
C ASP A 108 -14.68 7.94 -5.78
N GLY A 109 -13.98 8.11 -4.66
CA GLY A 109 -14.00 7.19 -3.53
C GLY A 109 -13.24 5.88 -3.73
N LEU A 110 -12.76 5.53 -4.94
CA LEU A 110 -12.22 4.20 -5.23
C LEU A 110 -10.89 3.94 -4.50
N SER A 111 -9.86 4.76 -4.76
CA SER A 111 -8.56 4.58 -4.13
C SER A 111 -8.64 4.68 -2.61
N GLY A 112 -9.37 5.67 -2.09
CA GLY A 112 -9.58 5.85 -0.65
C GLY A 112 -10.28 4.66 0.02
N SER A 113 -11.34 4.11 -0.61
CA SER A 113 -12.09 2.99 -0.02
C SER A 113 -11.30 1.68 -0.04
N LEU A 114 -10.63 1.37 -1.16
CA LEU A 114 -9.83 0.15 -1.29
C LEU A 114 -8.61 0.20 -0.36
N THR A 115 -7.94 1.34 -0.24
CA THR A 115 -6.81 1.47 0.68
C THR A 115 -7.24 1.48 2.13
N ALA A 116 -8.35 2.14 2.49
CA ALA A 116 -8.89 2.07 3.86
C ALA A 116 -9.17 0.62 4.27
N LEU A 117 -9.79 -0.18 3.38
CA LEU A 117 -10.04 -1.59 3.64
C LEU A 117 -8.73 -2.38 3.79
N ALA A 118 -7.72 -2.11 2.95
CA ALA A 118 -6.40 -2.73 3.06
C ALA A 118 -5.75 -2.42 4.42
N PHE A 119 -5.82 -1.16 4.89
CA PHE A 119 -5.29 -0.74 6.19
C PHE A 119 -6.06 -1.33 7.37
N VAL A 120 -7.37 -1.55 7.26
CA VAL A 120 -8.13 -2.26 8.32
C VAL A 120 -7.59 -3.67 8.52
N PHE A 121 -7.44 -4.44 7.44
CA PHE A 121 -6.92 -5.81 7.53
C PHE A 121 -5.45 -5.85 7.94
N LEU A 122 -4.63 -4.98 7.35
CA LEU A 122 -3.20 -4.92 7.67
C LEU A 122 -2.95 -4.45 9.11
N GLY A 123 -3.71 -3.45 9.57
CA GLY A 123 -3.68 -2.98 10.96
C GLY A 123 -4.10 -4.05 11.95
N ALA A 124 -5.12 -4.84 11.62
CA ALA A 124 -5.53 -5.99 12.45
C ALA A 124 -4.44 -7.07 12.52
N ILE A 125 -3.75 -7.36 11.42
CA ILE A 125 -2.62 -8.32 11.41
C ILE A 125 -1.45 -7.78 12.25
N LEU A 126 -1.09 -6.52 12.05
CA LEU A 126 -0.01 -5.85 12.78
C LEU A 126 -0.28 -5.84 14.29
N TYR A 127 -1.47 -5.42 14.69
CA TYR A 127 -1.83 -5.24 16.10
C TYR A 127 -2.18 -6.56 16.79
N ALA A 128 -3.11 -7.33 16.23
CA ALA A 128 -3.70 -8.48 16.91
C ALA A 128 -2.99 -9.80 16.62
N VAL A 129 -2.22 -9.91 15.53
CA VAL A 129 -1.52 -11.15 15.18
C VAL A 129 -0.04 -11.05 15.49
N VAL A 130 0.70 -10.24 14.75
CA VAL A 130 2.16 -10.24 14.87
C VAL A 130 2.66 -9.39 16.05
N GLY A 131 1.89 -8.38 16.45
CA GLY A 131 2.13 -7.56 17.65
C GLY A 131 1.63 -8.17 18.95
N HIS A 132 0.95 -9.33 18.92
CA HIS A 132 0.44 -9.99 20.13
C HIS A 132 1.14 -11.34 20.35
N VAL A 133 1.78 -11.49 21.52
CA VAL A 133 2.65 -12.64 21.81
C VAL A 133 1.90 -13.97 21.70
N ASP A 134 0.76 -14.12 22.37
CA ASP A 134 0.06 -15.40 22.45
C ASP A 134 -0.53 -15.83 21.09
N ILE A 135 -1.11 -14.87 20.34
CA ILE A 135 -1.65 -15.15 19.00
C ILE A 135 -0.54 -15.44 18.01
N SER A 136 0.58 -14.70 18.07
CA SER A 136 1.72 -14.95 17.18
C SER A 136 2.30 -16.36 17.36
N GLN A 137 2.41 -16.82 18.61
CA GLN A 137 2.85 -18.17 18.94
C GLN A 137 1.85 -19.23 18.47
N TYR A 138 0.56 -19.02 18.70
CA TYR A 138 -0.51 -19.93 18.25
C TYR A 138 -0.51 -20.10 16.72
N LEU A 139 -0.32 -19.00 15.97
CA LEU A 139 -0.29 -18.99 14.51
C LEU A 139 1.09 -19.28 13.92
N LEU A 140 2.09 -19.61 14.74
CA LEU A 140 3.46 -19.88 14.34
C LEU A 140 4.05 -18.78 13.43
N VAL A 141 3.77 -17.52 13.77
CA VAL A 141 4.38 -16.33 13.15
C VAL A 141 5.39 -15.69 14.10
N PRO A 142 6.45 -15.06 13.58
CA PRO A 142 7.32 -14.23 14.39
C PRO A 142 6.52 -13.13 15.10
N HIS A 143 6.82 -12.94 16.38
CA HIS A 143 6.34 -11.78 17.13
C HIS A 143 7.22 -10.57 16.79
N TYR A 144 6.62 -9.46 16.39
CA TYR A 144 7.29 -8.17 16.24
C TYR A 144 6.85 -7.25 17.36
N THR A 145 7.79 -6.81 18.19
CA THR A 145 7.53 -5.99 19.39
C THR A 145 6.85 -4.66 19.06
N ASP A 146 7.25 -4.03 17.95
CA ASP A 146 6.65 -2.77 17.47
C ASP A 146 5.37 -2.99 16.62
N GLY A 147 4.92 -4.24 16.46
CA GLY A 147 3.79 -4.57 15.58
C GLY A 147 2.50 -3.82 15.94
N ALA A 148 2.22 -3.66 17.24
CA ALA A 148 1.07 -2.90 17.72
C ALA A 148 1.14 -1.41 17.33
N ASP A 149 2.31 -0.78 17.44
CA ASP A 149 2.52 0.62 17.08
C ASP A 149 2.26 0.83 15.58
N TRP A 150 2.77 -0.06 14.73
CA TRP A 150 2.50 -0.05 13.29
C TRP A 150 1.01 -0.25 12.97
N GLY A 151 0.32 -1.11 13.73
CA GLY A 151 -1.12 -1.31 13.62
C GLY A 151 -1.93 -0.06 13.97
N ILE A 152 -1.54 0.67 15.01
CA ILE A 152 -2.16 1.96 15.38
C ILE A 152 -2.01 2.97 14.24
N ILE A 153 -0.84 3.07 13.59
CA ILE A 153 -0.64 3.95 12.43
C ILE A 153 -1.64 3.62 11.31
N ALA A 154 -1.86 2.34 11.02
CA ALA A 154 -2.85 1.91 10.04
C ALA A 154 -4.27 2.39 10.41
N PHE A 155 -4.68 2.20 11.67
CA PHE A 155 -6.02 2.60 12.12
C PHE A 155 -6.22 4.12 12.15
N VAL A 156 -5.20 4.91 12.52
CA VAL A 156 -5.25 6.37 12.42
C VAL A 156 -5.43 6.81 10.96
N LEU A 157 -4.75 6.15 10.02
CA LEU A 157 -4.93 6.43 8.59
C LEU A 157 -6.32 6.05 8.10
N VAL A 158 -6.90 4.93 8.57
CA VAL A 158 -8.31 4.59 8.29
C VAL A 158 -9.25 5.71 8.75
N GLY A 159 -9.04 6.26 9.95
CA GLY A 159 -9.80 7.41 10.44
C GLY A 159 -9.65 8.66 9.57
N CYS A 160 -8.42 8.97 9.14
CA CYS A 160 -8.16 10.07 8.19
C CYS A 160 -8.86 9.85 6.85
N LEU A 161 -8.86 8.60 6.34
CA LEU A 161 -9.50 8.24 5.08
C LEU A 161 -11.02 8.26 5.18
N ALA A 162 -11.60 7.89 6.32
CA ALA A 162 -13.04 8.03 6.55
C ALA A 162 -13.47 9.50 6.47
N GLY A 163 -12.69 10.42 7.08
CA GLY A 163 -12.93 11.87 6.97
C GLY A 163 -12.78 12.38 5.53
N TYR A 164 -11.79 11.90 4.77
CA TYR A 164 -11.63 12.21 3.36
C TYR A 164 -12.81 11.70 2.51
N LEU A 165 -13.20 10.43 2.69
CA LEU A 165 -14.27 9.78 1.93
C LEU A 165 -15.63 10.43 2.16
N TRP A 166 -15.86 11.03 3.34
CA TRP A 166 -17.04 11.85 3.59
C TRP A 166 -17.21 12.97 2.56
N HIS A 167 -16.11 13.55 2.10
CA HIS A 167 -16.09 14.64 1.11
C HIS A 167 -15.81 14.18 -0.32
N ASN A 168 -15.20 12.99 -0.50
CA ASN A 168 -14.87 12.43 -1.81
C ASN A 168 -15.92 11.44 -2.35
N ALA A 169 -16.92 11.05 -1.55
CA ALA A 169 -18.04 10.24 -2.02
C ALA A 169 -18.75 10.92 -3.21
N HIS A 170 -19.15 10.12 -4.21
CA HIS A 170 -19.74 10.66 -5.44
C HIS A 170 -21.09 11.36 -5.19
N PRO A 171 -21.31 12.57 -5.74
CA PRO A 171 -20.37 13.39 -6.51
C PRO A 171 -19.33 14.08 -5.61
N SER A 172 -18.04 13.95 -5.97
CA SER A 172 -16.94 14.37 -5.10
C SER A 172 -16.83 15.91 -4.96
N ALA A 173 -16.64 16.38 -3.73
CA ALA A 173 -16.36 17.79 -3.42
C ALA A 173 -14.85 18.09 -3.36
N VAL A 174 -14.05 17.05 -3.08
CA VAL A 174 -12.58 17.13 -3.02
C VAL A 174 -11.99 15.96 -3.81
N LEU A 175 -10.85 16.20 -4.45
CA LEU A 175 -10.07 15.19 -5.15
C LEU A 175 -8.83 14.84 -4.34
N MET A 176 -8.34 13.61 -4.48
CA MET A 176 -7.18 13.15 -3.73
C MET A 176 -5.89 13.81 -4.20
N GLY A 177 -5.65 13.73 -5.51
CA GLY A 177 -4.39 14.13 -6.13
C GLY A 177 -3.22 13.22 -5.76
N ASP A 178 -2.08 13.48 -6.40
CA ASP A 178 -0.84 12.77 -6.14
C ASP A 178 -0.35 13.00 -4.70
N ALA A 179 -0.66 14.18 -4.12
CA ALA A 179 -0.36 14.53 -2.74
C ALA A 179 -1.01 13.59 -1.71
N GLY A 180 -2.16 12.99 -2.05
CA GLY A 180 -2.83 12.02 -1.19
C GLY A 180 -2.44 10.58 -1.53
N SER A 181 -2.46 10.21 -2.81
CA SER A 181 -2.36 8.80 -3.20
C SER A 181 -0.97 8.19 -2.98
N ARG A 182 0.11 8.94 -3.22
CA ARG A 182 1.49 8.45 -3.07
C ARG A 182 1.87 8.12 -1.63
N PRO A 183 1.67 9.03 -0.65
CA PRO A 183 1.98 8.71 0.74
C PRO A 183 1.16 7.55 1.29
N MET A 184 -0.08 7.33 0.81
CA MET A 184 -0.84 6.12 1.18
C MET A 184 -0.18 4.86 0.65
N GLY A 185 0.19 4.82 -0.62
CA GLY A 185 0.86 3.66 -1.20
C GLY A 185 2.23 3.40 -0.55
N PHE A 186 2.95 4.46 -0.18
CA PHE A 186 4.19 4.36 0.61
C PHE A 186 3.93 3.68 1.96
N LEU A 187 2.97 4.20 2.75
CA LEU A 187 2.62 3.62 4.05
C LEU A 187 2.14 2.18 3.92
N LEU A 188 1.33 1.87 2.92
CA LEU A 188 0.87 0.50 2.66
C LEU A 188 2.05 -0.46 2.47
N GLY A 189 3.03 -0.08 1.64
CA GLY A 189 4.25 -0.87 1.43
C GLY A 189 5.08 -1.01 2.70
N VAL A 190 5.30 0.08 3.43
CA VAL A 190 6.06 0.08 4.70
C VAL A 190 5.41 -0.83 5.74
N LEU A 191 4.09 -0.73 5.92
CA LEU A 191 3.36 -1.55 6.88
C LEU A 191 3.34 -3.04 6.50
N VAL A 192 3.34 -3.36 5.20
CA VAL A 192 3.52 -4.74 4.73
C VAL A 192 4.90 -5.29 5.10
N LEU A 193 5.96 -4.49 4.94
CA LEU A 193 7.30 -4.88 5.36
C LEU A 193 7.40 -5.03 6.88
N ALA A 194 6.79 -4.11 7.64
CA ALA A 194 6.74 -4.16 9.10
C ALA A 194 5.97 -5.38 9.63
N ALA A 195 4.98 -5.88 8.88
CA ALA A 195 4.27 -7.11 9.21
C ALA A 195 5.12 -8.38 8.97
N GLY A 196 6.31 -8.26 8.36
CA GLY A 196 7.23 -9.37 8.19
C GLY A 196 6.88 -10.37 7.09
N ASN A 197 5.88 -10.07 6.25
CA ASN A 197 5.52 -10.89 5.10
C ASN A 197 5.19 -10.03 3.88
N PRO A 198 6.11 -9.95 2.90
CA PRO A 198 5.89 -9.20 1.65
C PRO A 198 4.66 -9.62 0.85
N PHE A 199 4.22 -10.89 0.94
CA PHE A 199 3.03 -11.37 0.22
C PHE A 199 1.72 -10.79 0.75
N LEU A 200 1.73 -10.17 1.94
CA LEU A 200 0.56 -9.47 2.46
C LEU A 200 0.07 -8.38 1.53
N ILE A 201 0.94 -7.75 0.72
CA ILE A 201 0.51 -6.74 -0.27
C ILE A 201 -0.52 -7.33 -1.25
N VAL A 202 -0.33 -8.57 -1.69
CA VAL A 202 -1.25 -9.26 -2.61
C VAL A 202 -2.57 -9.59 -1.90
N VAL A 203 -2.52 -9.86 -0.60
CA VAL A 203 -3.68 -10.25 0.19
C VAL A 203 -4.55 -9.04 0.54
N VAL A 204 -3.96 -7.98 1.10
CA VAL A 204 -4.70 -6.83 1.63
C VAL A 204 -5.03 -5.81 0.55
N ALA A 205 -4.20 -5.71 -0.50
CA ALA A 205 -4.35 -4.73 -1.58
C ALA A 205 -4.59 -5.38 -2.94
N PHE A 206 -5.17 -6.59 -2.96
CA PHE A 206 -5.44 -7.37 -4.17
C PHE A 206 -6.07 -6.51 -5.29
N MET A 207 -7.14 -5.77 -4.98
CA MET A 207 -7.87 -5.01 -5.99
C MET A 207 -7.08 -3.81 -6.49
N VAL A 208 -6.29 -3.16 -5.62
CA VAL A 208 -5.37 -2.08 -6.00
C VAL A 208 -4.28 -2.60 -6.96
N LEU A 209 -3.76 -3.81 -6.72
CA LEU A 209 -2.79 -4.43 -7.62
C LEU A 209 -3.41 -4.84 -8.96
N VAL A 210 -4.59 -5.47 -8.93
CA VAL A 210 -5.30 -5.86 -10.15
C VAL A 210 -5.62 -4.63 -11.00
N ASP A 211 -6.09 -3.55 -10.37
CA ASP A 211 -6.50 -2.33 -11.02
C ASP A 211 -5.31 -1.51 -11.55
N GLY A 212 -4.38 -1.14 -10.67
CA GLY A 212 -3.26 -0.25 -10.98
C GLY A 212 -1.99 -0.98 -11.41
N ALA A 213 -1.53 -1.94 -10.60
CA ALA A 213 -0.23 -2.59 -10.83
C ALA A 213 -0.16 -3.41 -12.13
N THR A 214 -1.27 -4.04 -12.53
CA THR A 214 -1.32 -4.78 -13.81
C THR A 214 -1.11 -3.85 -15.02
N GLY A 215 -1.58 -2.60 -14.93
CA GLY A 215 -1.33 -1.57 -15.94
C GLY A 215 0.15 -1.21 -16.04
N LEU A 216 0.80 -1.01 -14.89
CA LEU A 216 2.24 -0.73 -14.82
C LEU A 216 3.06 -1.89 -15.41
N LEU A 217 2.72 -3.14 -15.07
CA LEU A 217 3.36 -4.33 -15.62
C LEU A 217 3.19 -4.40 -17.15
N LYS A 218 1.98 -4.14 -17.66
CA LYS A 218 1.70 -4.10 -19.10
C LYS A 218 2.58 -3.07 -19.81
N VAL A 219 2.69 -1.85 -19.27
CA VAL A 219 3.52 -0.79 -19.87
C VAL A 219 5.01 -1.13 -19.79
N ALA A 220 5.50 -1.66 -18.66
CA ALA A 220 6.88 -2.05 -18.49
C ALA A 220 7.30 -3.16 -19.48
N LEU A 221 6.50 -4.22 -19.62
CA LEU A 221 6.76 -5.31 -20.56
C LEU A 221 6.80 -4.83 -22.02
N LEU A 222 5.90 -3.93 -22.39
CA LEU A 222 5.87 -3.36 -23.74
C LEU A 222 7.08 -2.43 -23.98
N ARG A 223 7.47 -1.61 -23.00
CA ARG A 223 8.55 -0.62 -23.15
C ARG A 223 9.93 -1.30 -23.23
N PHE A 224 10.21 -2.20 -22.28
CA PHE A 224 11.53 -2.83 -22.12
C PHE A 224 11.71 -4.13 -22.91
N PHE A 225 10.70 -5.00 -22.92
CA PHE A 225 10.82 -6.33 -23.53
C PHE A 225 10.10 -6.44 -24.89
N LYS A 226 9.37 -5.40 -25.29
CA LYS A 226 8.49 -5.40 -26.48
C LYS A 226 7.43 -6.51 -26.46
N ILE A 227 7.09 -7.00 -25.26
CA ILE A 227 6.07 -8.03 -25.05
C ILE A 227 4.74 -7.34 -24.78
N GLY A 228 3.78 -7.52 -25.68
CA GLY A 228 2.42 -6.97 -25.53
C GLY A 228 1.46 -7.97 -24.90
N ILE A 229 1.23 -7.86 -23.59
CA ILE A 229 0.20 -8.62 -22.84
C ILE A 229 -1.12 -7.83 -22.75
N PHE A 230 -2.24 -8.53 -22.54
CA PHE A 230 -3.57 -7.95 -22.32
C PHE A 230 -3.94 -6.83 -23.31
N ARG A 231 -3.69 -7.05 -24.62
CA ARG A 231 -3.83 -6.02 -25.66
C ARG A 231 -5.23 -5.39 -25.69
N ASN A 232 -6.26 -6.20 -25.46
CA ASN A 232 -7.67 -5.79 -25.52
C ASN A 232 -8.19 -5.18 -24.21
N VAL A 233 -7.39 -5.18 -23.13
CA VAL A 233 -7.79 -4.65 -21.82
C VAL A 233 -7.16 -3.28 -21.62
N ARG A 234 -7.99 -2.27 -21.36
CA ARG A 234 -7.52 -0.94 -20.98
C ARG A 234 -7.07 -0.98 -19.52
N TYR A 235 -5.96 -0.34 -19.20
CA TYR A 235 -5.54 -0.20 -17.80
C TYR A 235 -5.41 1.30 -17.46
N PRO A 236 -5.75 1.72 -16.23
CA PRO A 236 -6.23 0.91 -15.10
C PRO A 236 -7.57 0.17 -15.35
N LEU A 237 -7.81 -0.93 -14.62
CA LEU A 237 -8.95 -1.82 -14.89
C LEU A 237 -10.30 -1.11 -14.73
N HIS A 238 -10.41 -0.20 -13.75
CA HIS A 238 -11.59 0.63 -13.53
C HIS A 238 -12.00 1.40 -14.79
N ASP A 239 -11.02 1.79 -15.61
CA ASP A 239 -11.22 2.54 -16.83
C ASP A 239 -11.71 1.65 -17.98
N HIS A 240 -11.26 0.40 -18.03
CA HIS A 240 -11.79 -0.61 -18.94
C HIS A 240 -13.26 -0.93 -18.64
N VAL A 241 -13.59 -1.20 -17.37
CA VAL A 241 -14.98 -1.57 -17.02
C VAL A 241 -15.95 -0.39 -17.21
N ARG A 242 -15.48 0.86 -17.08
CA ARG A 242 -16.30 2.04 -17.36
C ARG A 242 -16.52 2.25 -18.85
N LYS A 243 -15.43 2.27 -19.63
CA LYS A 243 -15.46 2.69 -21.04
C LYS A 243 -15.87 1.57 -21.98
N GLU A 244 -15.47 0.33 -21.69
CA GLU A 244 -15.72 -0.81 -22.56
C GLU A 244 -16.89 -1.69 -22.08
N LEU A 245 -17.12 -1.79 -20.76
CA LEU A 245 -18.25 -2.57 -20.19
C LEU A 245 -19.45 -1.71 -19.74
N GLY A 246 -19.34 -0.39 -19.82
CA GLY A 246 -20.44 0.54 -19.54
C GLY A 246 -20.83 0.67 -18.06
N TRP A 247 -19.93 0.36 -17.12
CA TRP A 247 -20.25 0.49 -15.68
C TRP A 247 -20.22 1.96 -15.23
N SER A 248 -21.14 2.35 -14.34
CA SER A 248 -21.11 3.66 -13.70
C SER A 248 -19.98 3.75 -12.66
N ASN A 249 -19.53 4.97 -12.31
CA ASN A 249 -18.51 5.20 -11.28
C ASN A 249 -18.88 4.50 -9.96
N THR A 250 -20.14 4.61 -9.53
CA THR A 250 -20.65 3.95 -8.32
C THR A 250 -20.65 2.42 -8.44
N GLN A 251 -20.97 1.87 -9.61
CA GLN A 251 -20.90 0.42 -9.84
C GLN A 251 -19.47 -0.09 -9.73
N VAL A 252 -18.49 0.63 -10.29
CA VAL A 252 -17.07 0.27 -10.16
C VAL A 252 -16.64 0.29 -8.70
N LEU A 253 -16.91 1.40 -8.00
CA LEU A 253 -16.59 1.56 -6.58
C LEU A 253 -17.13 0.40 -5.76
N LEU A 254 -18.45 0.17 -5.80
CA LEU A 254 -19.09 -0.86 -4.99
C LEU A 254 -18.60 -2.27 -5.35
N ARG A 255 -18.46 -2.59 -6.64
CA ARG A 255 -18.03 -3.94 -7.07
C ARG A 255 -16.59 -4.21 -6.66
N PHE A 256 -15.69 -3.24 -6.79
CA PHE A 256 -14.28 -3.41 -6.44
C PHE A 256 -14.10 -3.53 -4.93
N VAL A 257 -14.83 -2.71 -4.15
CA VAL A 257 -14.84 -2.81 -2.67
C VAL A 257 -15.39 -4.16 -2.21
N LEU A 258 -16.51 -4.63 -2.79
CA LEU A 258 -17.08 -5.94 -2.46
C LEU A 258 -16.12 -7.09 -2.79
N LEU A 259 -15.48 -7.04 -3.96
CA LEU A 259 -14.49 -8.04 -4.35
C LEU A 259 -13.32 -8.07 -3.34
N GLN A 260 -12.75 -6.91 -2.99
CA GLN A 260 -11.66 -6.87 -2.01
C GLN A 260 -12.12 -7.36 -0.62
N ALA A 261 -13.30 -6.93 -0.15
CA ALA A 261 -13.83 -7.28 1.16
C ALA A 261 -14.08 -8.80 1.32
N ILE A 262 -14.43 -9.48 0.23
CA ILE A 262 -14.65 -10.93 0.23
C ILE A 262 -13.33 -11.69 0.03
N ILE A 263 -12.49 -11.25 -0.91
CA ILE A 263 -11.27 -11.97 -1.29
C ILE A 263 -10.20 -11.86 -0.19
N THR A 264 -10.03 -10.70 0.46
CA THR A 264 -8.98 -10.50 1.47
C THR A 264 -9.08 -11.49 2.64
N PRO A 265 -10.24 -11.70 3.30
CA PRO A 265 -10.37 -12.73 4.33
C PRO A 265 -10.05 -14.15 3.84
N ILE A 266 -10.50 -14.51 2.64
CA ILE A 266 -10.22 -15.84 2.04
C ILE A 266 -8.70 -16.02 1.85
N LEU A 267 -8.04 -15.03 1.26
CA LEU A 267 -6.61 -15.03 1.05
C LEU A 267 -5.84 -15.04 2.38
N LEU A 268 -6.31 -14.34 3.42
CA LEU A 268 -5.71 -14.39 4.75
C LEU A 268 -5.79 -15.80 5.36
N VAL A 269 -6.96 -16.43 5.32
CA VAL A 269 -7.12 -17.81 5.80
C VAL A 269 -6.17 -18.75 5.05
N LEU A 270 -6.05 -18.60 3.73
CA LEU A 270 -5.09 -19.38 2.93
C LEU A 270 -3.63 -19.08 3.33
N LEU A 271 -3.28 -17.81 3.54
CA LEU A 271 -1.92 -17.40 3.93
C LEU A 271 -1.49 -17.97 5.29
N PHE A 272 -2.41 -18.05 6.25
CA PHE A 272 -2.14 -18.62 7.57
C PHE A 272 -2.24 -20.15 7.58
N LYS A 273 -3.18 -20.74 6.84
CA LYS A 273 -3.46 -22.19 6.87
C LYS A 273 -2.54 -23.00 5.97
N VAL A 274 -2.11 -22.45 4.83
CA VAL A 274 -1.25 -23.14 3.86
C VAL A 274 0.22 -22.90 4.20
N ARG A 275 0.63 -23.21 5.44
CA ARG A 275 2.05 -23.23 5.82
C ARG A 275 2.51 -24.64 6.12
#